data_AF-A0AAJ1VH53-F1
#
_entry.id   AF-A0AAJ1VH53-F1
#
_cell.length_a   1.000
_cell.length_b   1.000
_cell.length_c   1.000
_cell.angle_alpha   90.00
_cell.angle_beta   90.00
_cell.angle_gamma   90.00
#
_symmetry.space_group_name_H-M   'P 1'
#
loop_
_entity.id
_entity.type
_entity.pdbx_description
1 polymer ?
#
loop_
_entity_poly.entity_id
_entity_poly.type
_entity_poly.pdbx_seq_one_letter_code
_entity_poly.pdbx_strand_id
1 'polypeptide(L)'
;MSSKESGSKKKDNFIEYWEAKRNNRVKYALLQSLYFAIPFGIVFQLLESVQGFLTLQFVSKVLTIFCVYFLLSYYVSFTIYEKKYQRLKKQS
;
A
#
# COMPACT_ATOMS: atom_id res chain seq x y z
N MET A 1 -8.36 -31.54 -1.56
CA MET A 1 -9.07 -30.26 -1.79
C MET A 1 -8.72 -29.75 -3.17
N SER A 2 -9.71 -29.56 -4.03
CA SER A 2 -9.52 -29.21 -5.44
C SER A 2 -8.96 -27.79 -5.58
N SER A 3 -7.95 -27.61 -6.42
CA SER A 3 -7.32 -26.31 -6.73
C SER A 3 -8.34 -25.24 -7.13
N LYS A 4 -9.49 -25.63 -7.69
CA LYS A 4 -10.61 -24.74 -8.05
C LYS A 4 -11.30 -24.08 -6.86
N GLU A 5 -11.51 -24.80 -5.76
CA GLU A 5 -12.11 -24.25 -4.51
C GLU A 5 -11.18 -23.28 -3.80
N SER A 6 -9.87 -23.51 -3.89
CA SER A 6 -8.88 -22.58 -3.32
C SER A 6 -8.82 -21.26 -4.09
N GLY A 7 -9.14 -21.30 -5.39
CA GLY A 7 -9.15 -20.15 -6.27
C GLY A 7 -10.33 -19.22 -6.06
N SER A 8 -11.55 -19.77 -5.86
CA SER A 8 -12.75 -18.96 -5.59
C SER A 8 -12.66 -18.23 -4.26
N LYS A 9 -12.31 -18.95 -3.18
CA LYS A 9 -12.16 -18.34 -1.84
C LYS A 9 -11.15 -17.19 -1.81
N LYS A 10 -10.05 -17.28 -2.56
CA LYS A 10 -9.06 -16.19 -2.69
C LYS A 10 -9.61 -14.97 -3.42
N LYS A 11 -10.50 -15.16 -4.40
CA LYS A 11 -11.17 -14.07 -5.10
C LYS A 11 -12.17 -13.37 -4.18
N ASP A 12 -13.00 -14.14 -3.48
CA ASP A 12 -14.02 -13.61 -2.57
C ASP A 12 -13.38 -12.80 -1.43
N ASN A 13 -12.33 -13.35 -0.80
CA ASN A 13 -11.55 -12.63 0.22
C ASN A 13 -10.94 -11.32 -0.32
N PHE A 14 -10.49 -11.31 -1.58
CA PHE A 14 -9.95 -10.09 -2.18
C PHE A 14 -11.07 -9.06 -2.47
N ILE A 15 -12.23 -9.51 -2.93
CA ILE A 15 -13.40 -8.66 -3.19
C ILE A 15 -13.83 -7.99 -1.88
N GLU A 16 -14.03 -8.76 -0.81
CA GLU A 16 -14.43 -8.24 0.51
C GLU A 16 -13.39 -7.25 1.07
N TYR A 17 -12.11 -7.63 1.02
CA TYR A 17 -11.00 -6.78 1.46
C TYR A 17 -10.94 -5.44 0.69
N TRP A 18 -11.07 -5.50 -0.64
CA TRP A 18 -10.97 -4.30 -1.47
C TRP A 18 -12.23 -3.45 -1.38
N GLU A 19 -13.40 -4.06 -1.22
CA GLU A 19 -14.68 -3.37 -1.06
C GLU A 19 -14.72 -2.50 0.21
N ALA A 20 -14.14 -2.98 1.30
CA ALA A 20 -13.97 -2.17 2.51
C ALA A 20 -13.03 -0.96 2.31
N LYS A 21 -12.02 -1.09 1.43
CA LYS A 21 -10.93 -0.10 1.26
C LYS A 21 -11.16 0.91 0.14
N ARG A 22 -11.93 0.55 -0.89
CA ARG A 22 -12.20 1.39 -2.07
C ARG A 22 -12.97 2.67 -1.74
N ASN A 23 -13.72 2.68 -0.65
CA ASN A 23 -14.63 3.79 -0.31
C ASN A 23 -13.90 5.12 -0.07
N ASN A 24 -12.62 5.07 0.35
CA ASN A 24 -11.81 6.27 0.49
C ASN A 24 -10.38 6.06 -0.02
N ARG A 25 -10.17 6.47 -1.28
CA ARG A 25 -8.88 6.40 -1.98
C ARG A 25 -7.75 7.11 -1.25
N VAL A 26 -8.01 8.29 -0.69
CA VAL A 26 -7.02 9.08 0.05
C VAL A 26 -6.60 8.32 1.31
N LYS A 27 -7.57 7.83 2.08
CA LYS A 27 -7.31 7.04 3.30
C LYS A 27 -6.47 5.79 3.00
N TYR A 28 -6.78 5.08 1.92
CA TYR A 28 -6.01 3.93 1.47
C TYR A 28 -4.56 4.30 1.15
N ALA A 29 -4.36 5.32 0.31
CA ALA A 29 -3.03 5.75 -0.10
C ALA A 29 -2.20 6.27 1.10
N LEU A 30 -2.82 7.03 2.02
CA LEU A 30 -2.18 7.50 3.25
C LEU A 30 -1.73 6.34 4.14
N LEU A 31 -2.61 5.38 4.42
CA LEU A 31 -2.27 4.24 5.27
C LEU A 31 -1.16 3.39 4.64
N GLN A 32 -1.24 3.17 3.34
CA GLN A 32 -0.26 2.35 2.64
C GLN A 32 1.12 3.02 2.54
N SER A 33 1.15 4.34 2.31
CA SER A 33 2.39 5.10 2.32
C SER A 33 2.97 5.24 3.72
N LEU A 34 2.16 5.42 4.77
CA LEU A 34 2.62 5.40 6.17
C LEU A 34 3.22 4.04 6.54
N TYR A 35 2.51 2.96 6.22
CA TYR A 35 2.96 1.59 6.49
C TYR A 35 4.29 1.28 5.80
N PHE A 36 4.56 1.88 4.65
CA PHE A 36 5.82 1.72 3.95
C PHE A 36 6.91 2.67 4.47
N ALA A 37 6.61 3.96 4.62
CA ALA A 37 7.59 4.99 4.96
C ALA A 37 8.18 4.82 6.36
N ILE A 38 7.42 4.33 7.33
CA ILE A 38 7.89 4.15 8.72
C ILE A 38 9.00 3.08 8.80
N PRO A 39 8.76 1.80 8.43
CA PRO A 39 9.81 0.78 8.49
C PRO A 39 10.95 1.09 7.52
N PHE A 40 10.65 1.65 6.34
CA PHE A 40 11.69 2.01 5.38
C PHE A 40 12.59 3.14 5.90
N GLY A 41 12.01 4.14 6.57
CA GLY A 41 12.75 5.21 7.23
C GLY A 41 13.67 4.67 8.33
N ILE A 42 13.18 3.73 9.16
CA ILE A 42 13.99 3.10 10.21
C ILE A 42 15.17 2.33 9.60
N VAL A 43 14.92 1.50 8.57
CA VAL A 43 15.98 0.74 7.88
C VAL A 43 17.01 1.68 7.24
N PHE A 44 16.56 2.72 6.54
CA PHE A 44 17.45 3.67 5.88
C PHE A 44 18.35 4.41 6.87
N GLN A 45 17.79 4.77 8.03
CA GLN A 45 18.53 5.42 9.10
C GLN A 45 19.56 4.49 9.75
N LEU A 46 19.23 3.21 9.94
CA LEU A 46 20.18 2.20 10.43
C LEU A 46 21.34 1.97 9.46
N LEU A 47 21.10 2.10 8.15
CA LEU A 47 22.11 1.92 7.11
C LEU A 47 23.05 3.13 6.98
N GLU A 48 22.54 4.36 7.09
CA GLU A 48 23.39 5.55 6.97
C GLU A 48 24.19 5.84 8.24
N SER A 49 23.52 6.02 9.38
CA SER A 49 24.13 6.25 10.71
C SER A 49 23.05 6.57 11.75
N VAL A 50 23.17 6.01 12.95
CA VAL A 50 22.26 6.28 14.07
C VAL A 50 22.46 7.70 14.65
N GLN A 51 23.59 8.35 14.38
CA GLN A 51 23.91 9.69 14.93
C GLN A 51 23.08 10.85 14.34
N GLY A 52 22.25 10.61 13.33
CA GLY A 52 21.37 11.61 12.71
C GLY A 52 19.87 11.41 12.97
N PHE A 53 19.51 10.55 13.94
CA PHE A 53 18.12 10.20 14.24
C PHE A 53 17.33 11.47 14.62
N LEU A 54 16.17 11.70 13.99
CA LEU A 54 15.32 12.90 14.19
C LEU A 54 15.90 14.24 13.71
N THR A 55 16.96 14.24 12.90
CA THR A 55 17.39 15.48 12.23
C THR A 55 16.39 15.94 11.18
N LEU A 56 16.40 17.24 10.86
CA LEU A 56 15.54 17.81 9.81
C LEU A 56 15.76 17.14 8.45
N GLN A 57 17.00 16.70 8.19
CA GLN A 57 17.37 15.95 6.99
C GLN A 57 16.69 14.58 6.95
N PHE A 58 16.67 13.83 8.06
CA PHE A 58 15.96 12.55 8.16
C PHE A 58 14.46 12.72 7.90
N VAL A 59 13.82 13.70 8.55
CA VAL A 59 12.39 14.00 8.34
C VAL A 59 12.11 14.34 6.88
N SER A 60 12.97 15.14 6.23
CA SER A 60 12.81 15.49 4.82
C SER A 60 12.92 14.27 3.89
N LYS A 61 13.84 13.34 4.17
CA LYS A 61 14.01 12.08 3.40
C LYS A 61 12.78 11.20 3.55
N VAL A 62 12.32 10.95 4.79
CA VAL A 62 11.13 10.14 5.07
C VAL A 62 9.88 10.75 4.45
N LEU A 63 9.72 12.08 4.55
CA LEU A 63 8.61 12.81 3.95
C LEU A 63 8.64 12.71 2.42
N THR A 64 9.82 12.80 1.80
CA THR A 64 9.96 12.68 0.35
C THR A 64 9.57 11.27 -0.12
N ILE A 65 10.09 10.23 0.55
CA ILE A 65 9.72 8.83 0.27
C ILE A 65 8.22 8.64 0.45
N PHE A 66 7.65 9.16 1.55
CA PHE A 66 6.23 9.12 1.82
C PHE A 66 5.41 9.76 0.69
N CYS A 67 5.77 10.98 0.26
CA CYS A 67 5.08 11.69 -0.83
C CYS A 67 5.13 10.92 -2.15
N VAL A 68 6.29 10.40 -2.53
CA VAL A 68 6.45 9.61 -3.76
C VAL A 68 5.59 8.34 -3.68
N TYR A 69 5.64 7.62 -2.56
CA TYR A 69 4.87 6.39 -2.38
C TYR A 69 3.37 6.65 -2.27
N PHE A 70 2.97 7.78 -1.68
CA PHE A 70 1.60 8.23 -1.63
C PHE A 70 1.05 8.48 -3.04
N LEU A 71 1.79 9.19 -3.90
CA LEU A 71 1.39 9.43 -5.29
C LEU A 71 1.29 8.12 -6.08
N LEU A 72 2.26 7.22 -5.93
CA LEU A 72 2.21 5.89 -6.55
C LEU A 72 1.01 5.08 -6.06
N SER A 73 0.78 5.05 -4.74
CA SER A 73 -0.34 4.30 -4.18
C SER A 73 -1.69 4.87 -4.61
N TYR A 74 -1.79 6.21 -4.61
CA TYR A 74 -3.00 6.94 -4.98
C TYR A 74 -3.32 6.75 -6.46
N TYR A 75 -2.39 7.04 -7.37
CA TYR A 75 -2.64 7.02 -8.81
C TYR A 75 -2.50 5.64 -9.44
N VAL A 76 -1.47 4.88 -9.07
CA VAL A 76 -1.13 3.62 -9.73
C VAL A 76 -1.78 2.45 -9.01
N SER A 77 -1.43 2.22 -7.73
CA SER A 77 -1.89 1.04 -7.00
C SER A 77 -3.40 0.99 -6.92
N PHE A 78 -4.06 2.09 -6.52
CA PHE A 78 -5.51 2.13 -6.43
C PHE A 78 -6.19 1.78 -7.75
N THR A 79 -5.69 2.33 -8.87
CA THR A 79 -6.25 2.02 -10.20
C THR A 79 -6.02 0.57 -10.60
N ILE A 80 -4.87 -0.02 -10.28
CA ILE A 80 -4.59 -1.44 -10.54
C ILE A 80 -5.55 -2.33 -9.73
N TYR A 81 -5.70 -2.06 -8.42
CA TYR A 81 -6.57 -2.84 -7.55
C TYR A 81 -8.05 -2.68 -7.94
N GLU A 82 -8.50 -1.47 -8.29
CA GLU A 82 -9.87 -1.24 -8.76
C GLU A 82 -10.12 -1.98 -10.09
N LYS A 83 -9.18 -1.92 -11.05
CA LYS A 83 -9.29 -2.69 -12.30
C LYS A 83 -9.38 -4.20 -12.03
N LYS A 84 -8.58 -4.72 -11.08
CA LYS A 84 -8.62 -6.12 -10.68
C LYS A 84 -9.96 -6.49 -10.04
N TYR A 85 -10.47 -5.66 -9.12
CA TYR A 85 -11.77 -5.84 -8.49
C TYR A 85 -12.90 -5.89 -9.51
N GLN A 86 -12.95 -4.94 -10.45
CA GLN A 86 -13.98 -4.91 -11.51
C GLN A 86 -13.93 -6.16 -12.39
N ARG A 87 -12.73 -6.68 -12.70
CA ARG A 87 -12.58 -7.93 -13.46
C ARG A 87 -13.11 -9.14 -12.69
N LEU A 88 -12.79 -9.23 -11.40
CA LEU A 88 -13.22 -10.34 -10.55
C LEU A 88 -14.74 -10.32 -10.33
N LYS A 89 -15.34 -9.14 -10.14
CA LYS A 89 -16.79 -8.98 -9.96
C LYS A 89 -17.59 -9.26 -11.23
N LYS A 90 -17.05 -8.98 -12.43
CA LYS A 90 -17.67 -9.34 -13.72
C LYS A 90 -17.57 -10.83 -14.07
N GLN A 91 -16.62 -11.54 -13.46
CA GLN A 91 -16.41 -12.99 -13.65
C GLN A 91 -17.12 -13.84 -12.60
N SER A 92 -17.69 -13.21 -11.58
CA SER A 92 -18.55 -13.85 -10.57
C SER A 92 -20.01 -13.72 -10.97
#